data_AF-A0ABD5T7S5-F1
#
_entry.id   AF-A0ABD5T7S5-F1
#
_cell.length_a   1.000
_cell.length_b   1.000
_cell.length_c   1.000
_cell.angle_alpha   90.00
_cell.angle_beta   90.00
_cell.angle_gamma   90.00
#
_symmetry.space_group_name_H-M   'P 1'
#
loop_
_entity.id
_entity.type
_entity.pdbx_description
1 polymer ?
#
loop_
_entity_poly.entity_id
_entity_poly.type
_entity_poly.pdbx_seq_one_letter_code
_entity_poly.pdbx_strand_id
1 'polypeptide(L)'
;MRRDYFELTVDHVDWVETDADPAKPHVSIDFHGPADLLRERLTKGDGELLDAKETDVAFRLQSDHERDPEATGVVGVTNRHTGDFVLELNESADDVLRFIRAAREYGRASDGDGRYRVEIDVDGDPVVAYEKETFLVYDAEGNLLRRESLIPSGVEL
;
A
#
# COMPACT_ATOMS: atom_id res chain seq x y z
N MET A 1 3.36 -2.95 16.17
CA MET A 1 4.80 -2.78 15.91
C MET A 1 5.16 -1.32 16.06
N ARG A 2 6.43 -0.97 16.29
CA ARG A 2 6.82 0.43 16.15
C ARG A 2 6.99 0.76 14.67
N ARG A 3 6.56 1.96 14.26
CA ARG A 3 6.60 2.39 12.85
C ARG A 3 8.02 2.64 12.35
N ASP A 4 8.93 3.01 13.25
CA ASP A 4 10.36 3.23 12.96
C ASP A 4 11.16 1.95 12.70
N TYR A 5 10.51 0.78 12.70
CA TYR A 5 11.13 -0.48 12.30
C TYR A 5 11.01 -0.77 10.80
N PHE A 6 10.31 0.09 10.06
CA PHE A 6 10.06 -0.15 8.65
C PHE A 6 10.73 0.93 7.80
N GLU A 7 11.40 0.50 6.75
CA GLU A 7 11.92 1.34 5.68
C GLU A 7 11.09 1.07 4.42
N LEU A 8 10.72 2.13 3.69
CA LEU A 8 9.89 2.03 2.50
C LEU A 8 10.65 2.59 1.30
N THR A 9 10.67 1.82 0.22
CA THR A 9 11.21 2.23 -1.08
C THR A 9 10.11 2.14 -2.13
N VAL A 10 10.02 3.15 -2.99
CA VAL A 10 9.04 3.22 -4.09
C VAL A 10 9.77 3.30 -5.42
N ASP A 11 9.42 2.40 -6.33
CA ASP A 11 9.91 2.38 -7.70
C ASP A 11 8.78 2.54 -8.72
N HIS A 12 9.16 2.93 -9.94
CA HIS A 12 8.27 3.01 -11.09
C HIS A 12 7.05 3.93 -10.88
N VAL A 13 7.26 5.10 -10.28
CA VAL A 13 6.22 6.13 -10.15
C VAL A 13 6.48 7.34 -11.04
N ASP A 14 7.75 7.69 -11.30
CA ASP A 14 8.10 8.93 -11.98
C ASP A 14 7.56 9.04 -13.40
N TRP A 15 7.38 7.91 -14.07
CA TRP A 15 6.89 7.88 -15.46
C TRP A 15 5.51 8.55 -15.60
N VAL A 16 4.67 8.56 -14.55
CA VAL A 16 3.31 9.14 -14.59
C VAL A 16 3.29 10.66 -14.81
N GLU A 17 4.44 11.32 -14.62
CA GLU A 17 4.62 12.77 -14.79
C GLU A 17 5.47 13.09 -16.02
N THR A 18 5.82 12.07 -16.81
CA THR A 18 6.66 12.18 -18.00
C THR A 18 5.98 11.48 -19.19
N ASP A 19 6.60 11.54 -20.36
CA ASP A 19 6.18 10.78 -21.55
C ASP A 19 6.87 9.40 -21.63
N ALA A 20 7.37 8.86 -20.51
CA ALA A 20 7.99 7.54 -20.47
C ALA A 20 6.94 6.41 -20.54
N ASP A 21 7.38 5.22 -20.97
CA ASP A 21 6.51 4.06 -21.04
C ASP A 21 5.97 3.67 -19.65
N PRO A 22 4.69 3.26 -19.54
CA PRO A 22 4.10 2.83 -18.27
C PRO A 22 4.86 1.65 -17.66
N ALA A 23 5.27 1.81 -16.40
CA ALA A 23 5.89 0.76 -15.59
C ALA A 23 5.03 0.48 -14.34
N LYS A 24 4.96 -0.78 -13.91
CA LYS A 24 4.14 -1.16 -12.75
C LYS A 24 4.74 -0.56 -11.48
N PRO A 25 3.99 0.28 -10.73
CA PRO A 25 4.46 0.81 -9.46
C PRO A 25 4.76 -0.29 -8.46
N HIS A 26 5.87 -0.14 -7.76
CA HIS A 26 6.37 -1.12 -6.81
C HIS A 26 6.71 -0.45 -5.49
N VAL A 27 6.28 -1.05 -4.39
CA VAL A 27 6.65 -0.66 -3.03
C VAL A 27 7.35 -1.84 -2.39
N SER A 28 8.57 -1.64 -1.91
CA SER A 28 9.28 -2.57 -1.03
C SER A 28 9.28 -1.99 0.39
N ILE A 29 8.94 -2.83 1.36
CA ILE A 29 8.90 -2.50 2.78
C ILE A 29 9.85 -3.45 3.51
N ASP A 30 10.96 -2.94 4.01
CA ASP A 30 11.92 -3.72 4.79
C ASP A 30 11.67 -3.52 6.29
N PHE A 31 11.59 -4.61 7.04
CA PHE A 31 11.34 -4.61 8.47
C PHE A 31 12.59 -5.02 9.26
N HIS A 32 13.08 -4.10 10.08
CA HIS A 32 14.29 -4.25 10.91
C HIS A 32 13.99 -4.51 12.41
N GLY A 33 12.75 -4.91 12.72
CA GLY A 33 12.34 -5.26 14.06
C GLY A 33 12.47 -6.76 14.36
N PRO A 34 11.88 -7.25 15.47
CA PRO A 34 11.88 -8.68 15.79
C PRO A 34 11.13 -9.50 14.72
N ALA A 35 11.87 -10.24 13.89
CA ALA A 35 11.36 -10.97 12.72
C ALA A 35 10.11 -11.83 12.99
N ASP A 36 10.09 -12.54 14.12
CA ASP A 36 8.97 -13.42 14.50
C ASP A 36 7.65 -12.66 14.62
N LEU A 37 7.71 -11.39 15.01
CA LEU A 37 6.52 -10.58 15.24
C LEU A 37 5.85 -10.16 13.93
N LEU A 38 6.61 -9.82 12.89
CA LEU A 38 6.03 -9.57 11.56
C LEU A 38 5.52 -10.87 10.95
N ARG A 39 6.29 -11.97 11.06
CA ARG A 39 5.87 -13.28 10.56
C ARG A 39 4.56 -13.73 11.20
N GLU A 40 4.40 -13.58 12.51
CA GLU A 40 3.15 -13.92 13.20
C GLU A 40 1.96 -13.14 12.63
N ARG A 41 2.11 -11.84 12.32
CA ARG A 41 1.04 -11.03 11.72
C ARG A 41 0.71 -11.39 10.28
N LEU A 42 1.71 -11.88 9.55
CA LEU A 42 1.54 -12.38 8.19
C LEU A 42 1.05 -13.84 8.15
N THR A 43 0.95 -14.52 9.29
CA THR A 43 0.62 -15.95 9.35
C THR A 43 -0.83 -16.16 9.79
N LYS A 44 -1.53 -17.04 9.07
CA LYS A 44 -2.89 -17.50 9.38
C LYS A 44 -2.89 -18.49 10.54
N GLY A 45 -4.08 -18.83 11.03
CA GLY A 45 -4.24 -19.82 12.11
C GLY A 45 -3.75 -21.24 11.77
N ASP A 46 -3.58 -21.58 10.49
CA ASP A 46 -3.06 -22.87 10.02
C ASP A 46 -1.53 -22.88 9.77
N GLY A 47 -0.86 -21.73 9.99
CA GLY A 47 0.58 -21.59 9.76
C GLY A 47 0.97 -21.16 8.34
N GLU A 48 0.01 -20.98 7.42
CA GLU A 48 0.29 -20.43 6.08
C GLU A 48 0.38 -18.90 6.11
N LEU A 49 1.15 -18.31 5.20
CA LEU A 49 1.20 -16.86 5.04
C LEU A 49 -0.09 -16.33 4.37
N LEU A 50 -0.51 -15.14 4.77
CA LEU A 50 -1.58 -14.39 4.12
C LEU A 50 -1.24 -14.19 2.64
N ASP A 51 -2.25 -14.33 1.79
CA ASP A 51 -2.14 -14.03 0.37
C ASP A 51 -2.54 -12.57 0.07
N ALA A 52 -2.41 -12.17 -1.20
CA ALA A 52 -2.70 -10.82 -1.64
C ALA A 52 -4.17 -10.39 -1.43
N LYS A 53 -5.12 -11.33 -1.51
CA LYS A 53 -6.57 -11.08 -1.35
C LYS A 53 -7.01 -11.15 0.11
N GLU A 54 -6.16 -11.66 1.00
CA GLU A 54 -6.40 -11.71 2.44
C GLU A 54 -5.81 -10.49 3.17
N THR A 55 -5.16 -9.58 2.43
CA THR A 55 -4.68 -8.31 2.94
C THR A 55 -5.35 -7.14 2.24
N ASP A 56 -5.55 -6.03 2.96
CA ASP A 56 -6.01 -4.76 2.42
C ASP A 56 -4.95 -3.69 2.62
N VAL A 57 -4.85 -2.75 1.66
CA VAL A 57 -3.95 -1.61 1.74
C VAL A 57 -4.79 -0.34 1.76
N ALA A 58 -4.54 0.51 2.75
CA ALA A 58 -5.23 1.78 2.89
C ALA A 58 -4.27 2.89 3.31
N PHE A 59 -4.63 4.12 2.97
CA PHE A 59 -4.00 5.34 3.46
C PHE A 59 -5.04 6.19 4.16
N ARG A 60 -4.72 6.65 5.37
CA ARG A 60 -5.56 7.59 6.12
C ARG A 60 -4.79 8.89 6.31
N LEU A 61 -5.29 9.95 5.70
CA LEU A 61 -4.79 11.30 5.88
C LEU A 61 -4.94 11.74 7.35
N GLN A 62 -3.97 12.52 7.85
CA GLN A 62 -4.05 13.17 9.16
C GLN A 62 -4.54 14.62 9.07
N SER A 63 -4.38 15.25 7.90
CA SER A 63 -4.84 16.60 7.59
C SER A 63 -5.37 16.66 6.14
N ASP A 64 -6.02 17.77 5.79
CA ASP A 64 -6.51 18.01 4.44
C ASP A 64 -5.36 18.38 3.49
N HIS A 65 -5.00 17.46 2.60
CA HIS A 65 -3.91 17.61 1.64
C HIS A 65 -4.17 18.66 0.55
N GLU A 66 -5.43 19.03 0.27
CA GLU A 66 -5.72 20.10 -0.69
C GLU A 66 -5.36 21.49 -0.12
N ARG A 67 -5.34 21.61 1.21
CA ARG A 67 -5.02 22.85 1.94
C ARG A 67 -3.62 22.87 2.53
N ASP A 68 -3.00 21.70 2.69
CA ASP A 68 -1.72 21.50 3.34
C ASP A 68 -0.79 20.67 2.44
N PRO A 69 0.19 21.29 1.77
CA PRO A 69 1.13 20.58 0.90
C PRO A 69 2.09 19.67 1.68
N GLU A 70 2.22 19.85 3.00
CA GLU A 70 3.01 18.98 3.88
C GLU A 70 2.14 17.95 4.60
N ALA A 71 0.88 17.76 4.14
CA ALA A 71 -0.02 16.78 4.71
C ALA A 71 0.61 15.39 4.70
N THR A 72 0.43 14.69 5.81
CA THR A 72 0.90 13.32 6.00
C THR A 72 -0.28 12.41 6.32
N GLY A 73 -0.05 11.11 6.22
CA GLY A 73 -1.02 10.12 6.64
C GLY A 73 -0.36 8.83 7.09
N VAL A 74 -1.20 7.83 7.33
CA VAL A 74 -0.77 6.50 7.71
C VAL A 74 -1.13 5.52 6.61
N VAL A 75 -0.13 4.88 6.00
CA VAL A 75 -0.32 3.71 5.16
C VAL A 75 -0.43 2.49 6.06
N GLY A 76 -1.48 1.71 5.91
CA GLY A 76 -1.72 0.49 6.68
C GLY A 76 -1.91 -0.71 5.75
N VAL A 77 -1.30 -1.83 6.12
CA VAL A 77 -1.65 -3.15 5.58
C VAL A 77 -2.40 -3.91 6.66
N THR A 78 -3.60 -4.37 6.37
CA THR A 78 -4.44 -5.09 7.33
C THR A 78 -4.76 -6.49 6.85
N ASN A 79 -4.95 -7.42 7.79
CA ASN A 79 -5.58 -8.69 7.52
C ASN A 79 -7.07 -8.45 7.27
N ARG A 80 -7.56 -8.79 6.06
CA ARG A 80 -8.95 -8.56 5.65
C ARG A 80 -9.95 -9.31 6.52
N HIS A 81 -9.58 -10.48 7.04
CA HIS A 81 -10.47 -11.34 7.80
C HIS A 81 -10.64 -10.89 9.25
N THR A 82 -9.59 -10.35 9.86
CA THR A 82 -9.62 -9.94 11.27
C THR A 82 -9.71 -8.43 11.46
N GLY A 83 -9.32 -7.65 10.45
CA GLY A 83 -9.15 -6.20 10.54
C GLY A 83 -7.86 -5.78 11.25
N ASP A 84 -7.03 -6.73 11.70
CA ASP A 84 -5.80 -6.41 12.42
C ASP A 84 -4.74 -5.83 11.49
N PHE A 85 -3.98 -4.85 11.99
CA PHE A 85 -2.82 -4.34 11.27
C PHE A 85 -1.71 -5.38 11.20
N VAL A 86 -1.28 -5.64 9.97
CA VAL A 86 -0.01 -6.29 9.64
C VAL A 86 1.11 -5.28 9.85
N LEU A 87 1.02 -4.09 9.26
CA LEU A 87 1.98 -3.00 9.46
C LEU A 87 1.34 -1.63 9.24
N GLU A 88 2.01 -0.59 9.72
CA GLU A 88 1.63 0.81 9.57
C GLU A 88 2.87 1.70 9.40
N LEU A 89 2.81 2.66 8.46
CA LEU A 89 3.88 3.59 8.11
C LEU A 89 3.33 5.00 8.02
N ASN A 90 4.14 6.00 8.39
CA ASN A 90 3.78 7.40 8.12
C ASN A 90 4.37 7.78 6.78
N GLU A 91 3.56 8.36 5.89
CA GLU A 91 4.01 8.80 4.57
C GLU A 91 3.44 10.17 4.23
N SER A 92 4.09 10.86 3.29
CA SER A 92 3.56 12.11 2.74
C SER A 92 2.30 11.81 1.91
N ALA A 93 1.32 12.72 1.95
CA ALA A 93 0.13 12.58 1.13
C ALA A 93 0.47 12.66 -0.36
N ASP A 94 1.41 13.54 -0.74
CA ASP A 94 1.82 13.73 -2.12
C ASP A 94 2.41 12.46 -2.73
N ASP A 95 3.35 11.80 -2.03
CA ASP A 95 3.98 10.56 -2.51
C ASP A 95 2.96 9.43 -2.68
N VAL A 96 2.05 9.26 -1.71
CA VAL A 96 1.03 8.21 -1.78
C VAL A 96 0.02 8.47 -2.90
N LEU A 97 -0.42 9.73 -3.07
CA LEU A 97 -1.35 10.09 -4.13
C LEU A 97 -0.70 9.99 -5.52
N ARG A 98 0.59 10.33 -5.63
CA ARG A 98 1.40 10.12 -6.84
C ARG A 98 1.51 8.63 -7.18
N PHE A 99 1.78 7.78 -6.19
CA PHE A 99 1.80 6.33 -6.36
C PHE A 99 0.46 5.78 -6.86
N ILE A 100 -0.65 6.20 -6.25
CA ILE A 100 -1.99 5.78 -6.67
C ILE A 100 -2.30 6.23 -8.10
N ARG A 101 -1.90 7.44 -8.48
CA ARG A 101 -2.05 7.93 -9.85
C ARG A 101 -1.27 7.05 -10.83
N ALA A 102 0.00 6.73 -10.53
CA ALA A 102 0.81 5.84 -11.37
C ALA A 102 0.15 4.46 -11.53
N ALA A 103 -0.35 3.87 -10.44
CA ALA A 103 -1.00 2.56 -10.46
C ALA A 103 -2.32 2.57 -11.25
N ARG A 104 -3.06 3.69 -11.18
CA ARG A 104 -4.27 3.90 -11.97
C ARG A 104 -3.99 3.97 -13.46
N GLU A 105 -2.99 4.74 -13.87
CA GLU A 105 -2.61 4.87 -15.28
C GLU A 105 -2.01 3.57 -15.82
N TYR A 106 -1.20 2.86 -15.03
CA TYR A 106 -0.65 1.57 -15.41
C TYR A 106 -1.77 0.56 -15.72
N GLY A 107 -2.76 0.44 -14.83
CA GLY A 107 -3.92 -0.44 -15.03
C GLY A 107 -4.86 -0.04 -16.17
N ARG A 108 -4.67 1.12 -16.82
CA ARG A 108 -5.36 1.48 -18.07
C ARG A 108 -4.56 1.11 -19.31
N ALA A 109 -3.23 1.12 -19.19
CA ALA A 109 -2.32 0.82 -20.29
C ALA A 109 -1.97 -0.67 -20.40
N SER A 110 -2.20 -1.45 -19.33
CA SER A 110 -1.81 -2.85 -19.23
C SER A 110 -2.98 -3.71 -18.74
N ASP A 111 -3.15 -4.89 -19.37
CA ASP A 111 -4.06 -5.96 -18.92
C ASP A 111 -3.34 -6.97 -17.98
N GLY A 112 -2.20 -6.57 -17.40
CA GLY A 112 -1.40 -7.44 -16.54
C GLY A 112 -2.02 -7.71 -15.17
N ASP A 113 -1.42 -8.64 -14.42
CA ASP A 113 -1.85 -8.95 -13.06
C ASP A 113 -1.65 -7.75 -12.14
N GLY A 114 -2.73 -7.24 -11.53
CA GLY A 114 -2.66 -6.15 -10.57
C GLY A 114 -2.29 -4.79 -11.15
N ARG A 115 -2.51 -3.74 -10.35
CA ARG A 115 -2.17 -2.35 -10.66
C ARG A 115 -0.86 -1.90 -10.05
N TYR A 116 -0.44 -2.55 -8.97
CA TYR A 116 0.81 -2.29 -8.28
C TYR A 116 1.26 -3.53 -7.51
N ARG A 117 2.54 -3.55 -7.12
CA ARG A 117 3.15 -4.62 -6.32
C ARG A 117 3.57 -4.09 -4.96
N VAL A 118 3.34 -4.89 -3.92
CA VAL A 118 3.87 -4.67 -2.57
C VAL A 118 4.75 -5.86 -2.19
N GLU A 119 5.99 -5.59 -1.83
CA GLU A 119 6.94 -6.57 -1.31
C GLU A 119 7.25 -6.24 0.15
N ILE A 120 7.27 -7.26 1.00
CA ILE A 120 7.57 -7.12 2.43
C ILE A 120 8.71 -8.06 2.76
N ASP A 121 9.79 -7.47 3.29
CA ASP A 121 11.05 -8.11 3.59
C ASP A 121 11.36 -8.00 5.10
N VAL A 122 12.26 -8.85 5.57
CA VAL A 122 12.83 -8.77 6.92
C VAL A 122 14.34 -8.76 6.80
N ASP A 123 14.97 -7.64 7.15
CA ASP A 123 16.41 -7.43 7.00
C ASP A 123 16.90 -7.76 5.57
N GLY A 124 16.11 -7.38 4.57
CA GLY A 124 16.36 -7.62 3.15
C GLY A 124 16.04 -9.03 2.66
N ASP A 125 15.57 -9.95 3.51
CA ASP A 125 15.12 -11.27 3.10
C ASP A 125 13.62 -11.26 2.74
N PRO A 126 13.23 -11.65 1.51
CA PRO A 126 11.84 -11.61 1.09
C PRO A 126 10.92 -12.53 1.88
N VAL A 127 9.79 -11.99 2.36
CA VAL A 127 8.77 -12.76 3.08
C VAL A 127 7.54 -12.98 2.22
N VAL A 128 6.97 -11.91 1.65
CA VAL A 128 5.78 -11.97 0.79
C VAL A 128 5.84 -10.92 -0.31
N ALA A 129 5.23 -11.24 -1.45
CA ALA A 129 4.99 -10.29 -2.52
C ALA A 129 3.53 -10.39 -2.99
N TYR A 130 2.87 -9.24 -3.10
CA TYR A 130 1.46 -9.13 -3.44
C TYR A 130 1.27 -8.27 -4.69
N GLU A 131 0.60 -8.83 -5.69
CA GLU A 131 0.01 -8.06 -6.78
C GLU A 131 -1.36 -7.56 -6.33
N LYS A 132 -1.60 -6.24 -6.42
CA LYS A 132 -2.73 -5.56 -5.80
C LYS A 132 -3.47 -4.68 -6.78
N GLU A 133 -4.79 -4.59 -6.61
CA GLU A 133 -5.66 -3.72 -7.41
C GLU A 133 -6.38 -2.64 -6.59
N THR A 134 -6.63 -2.91 -5.31
CA THR A 134 -7.38 -2.05 -4.41
C THR A 134 -6.44 -1.31 -3.46
N PHE A 135 -6.56 0.01 -3.41
CA PHE A 135 -5.89 0.88 -2.45
C PHE A 135 -6.91 1.94 -2.00
N LEU A 136 -7.29 1.92 -0.73
CA LEU A 136 -8.33 2.81 -0.21
C LEU A 136 -7.73 4.05 0.44
N VAL A 137 -8.31 5.22 0.16
CA VAL A 137 -7.88 6.51 0.73
C VAL A 137 -8.99 7.06 1.61
N TYR A 138 -8.64 7.43 2.83
CA TYR A 138 -9.56 8.03 3.80
C TYR A 138 -9.06 9.39 4.24
N ASP A 139 -9.98 10.32 4.49
CA ASP A 139 -9.65 11.57 5.16
C ASP A 139 -9.39 11.39 6.67
N ALA A 140 -9.04 12.47 7.36
CA ALA A 140 -8.78 12.46 8.80
C ALA A 140 -10.02 12.05 9.63
N GLU A 141 -11.22 12.32 9.14
CA GLU A 141 -12.50 11.99 9.75
C GLU A 141 -12.91 10.52 9.49
N GLY A 142 -12.20 9.83 8.60
CA GLY A 142 -12.45 8.44 8.23
C GLY A 142 -13.44 8.28 7.07
N ASN A 143 -13.76 9.36 6.34
CA ASN A 143 -14.58 9.26 5.13
C ASN A 143 -13.73 8.75 3.96
N LEU A 144 -14.30 7.83 3.17
CA LEU A 144 -13.63 7.28 2.00
C LEU A 144 -13.57 8.31 0.86
N LEU A 145 -12.36 8.64 0.44
CA LEU A 145 -12.06 9.48 -0.72
C LEU A 145 -12.05 8.61 -1.98
N ARG A 146 -13.25 8.29 -2.48
CA ARG A 146 -13.44 7.38 -3.62
C ARG A 146 -12.69 7.80 -4.89
N ARG A 147 -12.53 9.11 -5.14
CA ARG A 147 -11.84 9.62 -6.33
C ARG A 147 -10.33 9.39 -6.28
N GLU A 148 -9.76 9.44 -5.08
CA GLU A 148 -8.35 9.22 -4.80
C GLU A 148 -8.02 7.74 -4.59
N SER A 149 -9.02 6.89 -4.32
CA SER A 149 -8.83 5.44 -4.13
C SER A 149 -8.70 4.67 -5.44
N LEU A 150 -7.94 3.57 -5.42
CA LEU A 150 -8.01 2.51 -6.42
C LEU A 150 -9.10 1.52 -6.00
N ILE A 151 -10.18 1.47 -6.77
CA ILE A 151 -11.30 0.56 -6.53
C ILE A 151 -11.52 -0.25 -7.83
N PRO A 152 -11.39 -1.59 -7.79
CA PRO A 152 -11.68 -2.43 -8.94
C PRO A 152 -13.14 -2.32 -9.37
N SER A 153 -13.37 -2.46 -10.68
CA SER A 153 -14.70 -2.45 -11.29
C SER A 153 -15.48 -3.70 -10.86
N GLY A 154 -16.22 -3.63 -9.75
CA GLY A 154 -17.00 -4.77 -9.23
C GLY A 154 -16.99 -4.92 -7.71
N VAL A 155 -16.25 -4.08 -6.99
CA VAL A 155 -16.27 -4.06 -5.51
C VAL A 155 -17.37 -3.09 -5.05
N GLU A 156 -18.41 -3.61 -4.39
CA GLU A 156 -19.29 -2.80 -3.54
C GLU A 156 -18.59 -2.57 -2.19
N LEU A 157 -18.35 -1.29 -1.87
CA LEU A 157 -17.80 -0.83 -0.58
C LEU A 157 -18.92 -0.30 0.30
#